data_AF-A0A7J5GWF3-F1
#
_entry.id   AF-A0A7J5GWF3-F1
#
_cell.length_a   1.000
_cell.length_b   1.000
_cell.length_c   1.000
_cell.angle_alpha   90.00
_cell.angle_beta   90.00
_cell.angle_gamma   90.00
#
_symmetry.space_group_name_H-M   'P 1'
#
loop_
_entity.id
_entity.type
_entity.pdbx_description
1 polymer ?
#
loop_
_entity_poly.entity_id
_entity_poly.type
_entity_poly.pdbx_seq_one_letter_code
_entity_poly.pdbx_strand_id
1 'polypeptide(L)'
;NYGVQPRDSETIAHLANGDFIKALETIHLNEENELFFNLFVSLMRLSYQRKIREMKQWSEQLAAMGRERQKNFLDYCQRMTRENFIYNLHRKEMNYMTLPEQNFATRFAPFVNERNVMGIMDELSEAQRHIEQNVNARMVFFDFSLKMIVLLKQ
;
A
#
# COMPACT_ATOMS: atom_id res chain seq x y z
N ASN A 1 0.89 -10.66 -30.52
CA ASN A 1 -0.42 -10.22 -30.01
C ASN A 1 -0.31 -9.81 -28.55
N TYR A 2 0.25 -8.62 -28.29
CA TYR A 2 0.19 -7.97 -26.98
C TYR A 2 -0.83 -6.83 -27.11
N GLY A 3 -2.03 -7.05 -26.59
CA GLY A 3 -3.12 -6.08 -26.60
C GLY A 3 -2.93 -5.05 -25.50
N VAL A 4 -2.29 -3.94 -25.83
CA VAL A 4 -2.36 -2.71 -25.04
C VAL A 4 -3.73 -2.10 -25.30
N GLN A 5 -4.49 -1.78 -24.25
CA GLN A 5 -5.81 -1.20 -24.41
C GLN A 5 -5.72 0.18 -25.10
N PRO A 6 -6.68 0.55 -25.99
CA PRO A 6 -6.60 1.77 -26.80
C PRO A 6 -6.65 3.09 -26.02
N ARG A 7 -6.87 3.05 -24.70
CA ARG A 7 -6.97 4.27 -23.88
C ARG A 7 -5.63 4.84 -23.44
N ASP A 8 -4.56 4.05 -23.51
CA ASP A 8 -3.21 4.51 -23.20
C ASP A 8 -2.45 5.01 -24.43
N SER A 9 -2.97 4.81 -25.65
CA SER A 9 -2.19 5.02 -26.88
C SER A 9 -2.17 6.46 -27.43
N GLU A 10 -3.10 7.34 -27.06
CA GLU A 10 -3.11 8.73 -27.57
C GLU A 10 -2.10 9.64 -26.86
N THR A 11 -1.70 9.32 -25.62
CA THR A 11 -0.68 10.09 -24.90
C THR A 11 0.76 9.66 -25.25
N ILE A 12 0.93 8.46 -25.81
CA ILE A 12 2.23 7.79 -25.98
C ILE A 12 2.94 8.21 -27.28
N ALA A 13 2.21 8.58 -28.34
CA ALA A 13 2.82 8.84 -29.65
C ALA A 13 3.66 10.14 -29.71
N HIS A 14 3.40 11.13 -28.84
CA HIS A 14 4.12 12.40 -28.84
C HIS A 14 5.32 12.46 -27.89
N LEU A 15 5.47 11.50 -26.96
CA LEU A 15 6.53 11.50 -25.94
C LEU A 15 7.75 10.64 -26.32
N ALA A 16 7.67 9.86 -27.39
CA ALA A 16 8.66 8.85 -27.76
C ALA A 16 9.84 9.40 -28.61
N ASN A 17 10.42 10.54 -28.20
CA ASN A 17 11.63 11.08 -28.82
C ASN A 17 12.86 10.80 -27.90
N GLY A 18 13.13 9.53 -27.61
CA GLY A 18 14.39 9.09 -26.99
C GLY A 18 14.36 8.73 -25.50
N ASP A 19 13.20 8.45 -24.90
CA ASP A 19 13.06 8.39 -23.45
C ASP A 19 13.20 6.99 -22.82
N PHE A 20 14.37 6.38 -23.00
CA PHE A 20 14.74 5.15 -22.28
C PHE A 20 14.67 5.35 -20.75
N ILE A 21 14.92 6.58 -20.29
CA ILE A 21 14.85 6.98 -18.88
C ILE A 21 13.41 6.94 -18.38
N LYS A 22 12.43 7.55 -19.07
CA LYS A 22 11.02 7.45 -18.68
C LYS A 22 10.46 6.04 -18.80
N ALA A 23 10.90 5.25 -19.78
CA ALA A 23 10.50 3.84 -19.87
C ALA A 23 11.00 3.05 -18.65
N LEU A 24 12.27 3.25 -18.26
CA LEU A 24 12.87 2.62 -17.10
C LEU A 24 12.26 3.13 -15.78
N GLU A 25 12.00 4.43 -15.65
CA GLU A 25 11.29 5.04 -14.52
C GLU A 25 9.87 4.47 -14.40
N THR A 26 9.14 4.33 -15.51
CA THR A 26 7.80 3.74 -15.52
C THR A 26 7.83 2.27 -15.08
N ILE A 27 8.82 1.50 -15.54
CA ILE A 27 8.99 0.10 -15.13
C ILE A 27 9.31 0.00 -13.64
N HIS A 28 10.27 0.78 -13.14
CA HIS A 28 10.64 0.78 -11.73
C HIS A 28 9.52 1.25 -10.81
N LEU A 29 8.75 2.26 -11.21
CA LEU A 29 7.57 2.70 -10.48
C LEU A 29 6.50 1.59 -10.42
N ASN A 30 6.40 0.77 -11.48
CA ASN A 30 5.46 -0.35 -11.50
C ASN A 30 5.92 -1.50 -10.58
N GLU A 31 7.20 -1.86 -10.61
CA GLU A 31 7.79 -2.88 -9.72
C GLU A 31 7.68 -2.48 -8.24
N GLU A 32 7.91 -1.21 -7.91
CA GLU A 32 7.82 -0.73 -6.53
C GLU A 32 6.37 -0.69 -6.03
N ASN A 33 5.42 -0.26 -6.87
CA ASN A 33 4.00 -0.32 -6.54
C ASN A 33 3.52 -1.77 -6.34
N GLU A 34 3.97 -2.71 -7.17
CA GLU A 34 3.65 -4.13 -7.00
C GLU A 34 4.22 -4.68 -5.68
N LEU A 35 5.46 -4.32 -5.34
CA LEU A 35 6.06 -4.68 -4.05
C LEU A 35 5.24 -4.13 -2.88
N PHE A 36 4.86 -2.84 -2.91
CA PHE A 36 4.07 -2.23 -1.85
C PHE A 36 2.68 -2.84 -1.73
N PHE A 37 2.02 -3.12 -2.86
CA PHE A 37 0.75 -3.83 -2.88
C PHE A 37 0.88 -5.20 -2.19
N ASN A 38 1.89 -5.98 -2.55
CA ASN A 38 2.13 -7.31 -1.96
C ASN A 38 2.41 -7.24 -0.45
N LEU A 39 3.22 -6.26 -0.02
CA LEU A 39 3.49 -6.01 1.41
C LEU A 39 2.22 -5.63 2.18
N PHE A 40 1.38 -4.76 1.61
CA PHE A 40 0.12 -4.34 2.20
C PHE A 40 -0.88 -5.50 2.31
N VAL A 41 -1.06 -6.27 1.23
CA VAL A 41 -1.92 -7.47 1.24
C VAL A 41 -1.45 -8.47 2.28
N SER A 42 -0.12 -8.68 2.39
CA SER A 42 0.46 -9.57 3.40
C SER A 42 0.16 -9.08 4.81
N LEU A 43 0.39 -7.80 5.11
CA LEU A 43 0.06 -7.18 6.40
C LEU A 43 -1.41 -7.41 6.78
N MET A 44 -2.34 -7.13 5.86
CA MET A 44 -3.77 -7.27 6.12
C MET A 44 -4.17 -8.72 6.40
N ARG A 45 -3.63 -9.67 5.63
CA ARG A 45 -3.88 -11.11 5.84
C ARG A 45 -3.31 -11.61 7.17
N LEU A 46 -2.07 -11.23 7.49
CA LEU A 46 -1.43 -11.60 8.74
C LEU A 46 -2.17 -11.02 9.95
N SER A 47 -2.64 -9.77 9.83
CA SER A 47 -3.42 -9.08 10.87
C SER A 47 -4.75 -9.76 11.13
N TYR A 48 -5.48 -10.09 10.06
CA TYR A 48 -6.73 -10.84 10.16
C TYR A 48 -6.53 -12.25 10.77
N GLN A 49 -5.48 -12.97 10.35
CA GLN A 49 -5.16 -14.31 10.86
C GLN A 49 -4.48 -14.32 12.23
N ARG A 50 -4.08 -13.16 12.76
CA ARG A 50 -3.33 -13.01 14.03
C ARG A 50 -2.04 -13.84 14.08
N LYS A 51 -1.33 -13.88 12.95
CA LYS A 51 -0.09 -14.63 12.79
C LYS A 51 1.12 -13.84 13.31
N ILE A 52 1.21 -13.73 14.64
CA ILE A 52 2.21 -12.87 15.33
C ILE A 52 3.65 -13.26 14.97
N ARG A 53 3.95 -14.57 14.82
CA ARG A 53 5.30 -15.03 14.46
C ARG A 53 5.70 -14.56 13.07
N GLU A 54 4.79 -14.69 12.11
CA GLU A 54 4.98 -14.26 10.73
C GLU A 54 4.98 -12.73 10.60
N MET A 55 4.27 -12.01 11.47
CA MET A 55 4.36 -10.55 11.55
C MET A 55 5.75 -10.07 11.94
N LYS A 56 6.43 -10.78 12.85
CA LYS A 56 7.82 -10.47 13.18
C LYS A 56 8.70 -10.56 11.93
N GLN A 57 8.53 -11.63 11.13
CA GLN A 57 9.28 -11.78 9.88
C GLN A 57 8.91 -10.70 8.85
N TRP A 58 7.63 -10.37 8.74
CA TRP A 58 7.15 -9.27 7.88
C TRP A 58 7.78 -7.93 8.27
N SER A 59 7.86 -7.63 9.57
CA SER A 59 8.50 -6.41 10.08
C SER A 59 10.01 -6.37 9.81
N GLU A 60 10.68 -7.53 9.87
CA GLU A 60 12.11 -7.67 9.54
C GLU A 60 12.37 -7.45 8.05
N GLN A 61 11.50 -7.98 7.18
CA GLN A 61 11.56 -7.75 5.72
C GLN A 61 11.42 -6.26 5.39
N LEU A 62 10.43 -5.58 5.97
CA LEU A 62 10.19 -4.17 5.72
C LEU A 62 11.32 -3.28 6.27
N ALA A 63 11.82 -3.61 7.47
CA ALA A 63 12.94 -2.90 8.08
C ALA A 63 14.27 -3.07 7.33
N ALA A 64 14.43 -4.14 6.54
CA ALA A 64 15.59 -4.34 5.68
C ALA A 64 15.57 -3.43 4.43
N MET A 65 14.43 -2.82 4.11
CA MET A 65 14.33 -1.84 3.03
C MET A 65 14.97 -0.50 3.42
N GLY A 66 15.38 0.29 2.43
CA GLY A 66 15.87 1.65 2.69
C GLY A 66 14.79 2.56 3.28
N ARG A 67 15.19 3.51 4.13
CA ARG A 67 14.27 4.43 4.84
C ARG A 67 13.28 5.13 3.91
N GLU A 68 13.75 5.59 2.75
CA GLU A 68 12.84 6.27 1.80
C GLU A 68 11.78 5.32 1.26
N ARG A 69 12.14 4.06 0.98
CA ARG A 69 11.17 3.04 0.57
C ARG A 69 10.20 2.68 1.68
N GLN A 70 10.64 2.69 2.94
CA GLN A 70 9.77 2.50 4.10
C GLN A 70 8.73 3.62 4.22
N LYS A 71 9.13 4.87 4.01
CA LYS A 71 8.22 6.02 3.98
C LYS A 71 7.23 5.92 2.81
N ASN A 72 7.73 5.65 1.61
CA ASN A 72 6.89 5.46 0.41
C ASN A 72 5.86 4.32 0.62
N PHE A 73 6.25 3.24 1.30
CA PHE A 73 5.33 2.17 1.67
C PHE A 73 4.24 2.64 2.64
N LEU A 74 4.57 3.44 3.65
CA LEU A 74 3.59 3.99 4.58
C LEU A 74 2.62 4.97 3.89
N ASP A 75 3.12 5.82 2.99
CA ASP A 75 2.29 6.69 2.14
C ASP A 75 1.35 5.86 1.24
N TYR A 76 1.88 4.77 0.65
CA TYR A 76 1.09 3.82 -0.13
C TYR A 76 -0.03 3.19 0.72
N CYS A 77 0.25 2.78 1.96
CA CYS A 77 -0.74 2.22 2.88
C CYS A 77 -1.83 3.23 3.26
N GLN A 78 -1.47 4.50 3.47
CA GLN A 78 -2.41 5.58 3.74
C GLN A 78 -3.34 5.82 2.54
N ARG A 79 -2.79 5.85 1.32
CA ARG A 79 -3.58 5.93 0.08
C ARG A 79 -4.54 4.75 -0.02
N MET A 80 -4.06 3.51 0.13
CA MET A 80 -4.91 2.33 0.03
C MET A 80 -6.01 2.31 1.08
N THR A 81 -5.73 2.70 2.33
CA THR A 81 -6.73 2.81 3.39
C THR A 81 -7.83 3.80 3.01
N ARG A 82 -7.45 4.99 2.50
CA ARG A 82 -8.39 6.01 2.02
C ARG A 82 -9.25 5.52 0.85
N GLU A 83 -8.63 4.93 -0.17
CA GLU A 83 -9.34 4.42 -1.35
C GLU A 83 -10.31 3.29 -0.98
N ASN A 84 -9.94 2.39 -0.05
CA ASN A 84 -10.82 1.33 0.45
C ASN A 84 -12.02 1.90 1.22
N PHE A 85 -11.80 2.95 2.01
CA PHE A 85 -12.88 3.64 2.71
C PHE A 85 -13.84 4.33 1.73
N ILE A 86 -13.33 5.05 0.72
CA ILE A 86 -14.16 5.67 -0.34
C ILE A 86 -14.92 4.61 -1.14
N TYR A 87 -14.28 3.46 -1.43
CA TYR A 87 -14.92 2.33 -2.11
C TYR A 87 -16.14 1.81 -1.34
N ASN A 88 -16.04 1.71 0.00
CA ASN A 88 -17.15 1.34 0.87
C ASN A 88 -18.31 2.35 0.87
N LEU A 89 -18.03 3.64 0.63
CA LEU A 89 -19.06 4.68 0.51
C LEU A 89 -19.79 4.66 -0.84
N HIS A 90 -19.62 3.60 -1.64
CA HIS A 90 -20.30 3.33 -2.92
C HIS A 90 -20.08 4.39 -4.01
N ARG A 91 -19.10 5.28 -3.85
CA ARG A 91 -18.69 6.23 -4.90
C ARG A 91 -17.67 5.59 -5.84
N LYS A 92 -18.15 4.66 -6.68
CA LYS A 92 -17.32 3.93 -7.66
C LYS A 92 -16.62 4.83 -8.70
N GLU A 93 -17.07 6.07 -8.86
CA GLU A 93 -16.57 7.01 -9.88
C GLU A 93 -15.27 7.74 -9.49
N MET A 94 -14.79 7.61 -8.25
CA MET A 94 -13.55 8.23 -7.76
C MET A 94 -12.62 7.19 -7.18
N ASN A 95 -12.11 6.28 -8.01
CA ASN A 95 -11.16 5.29 -7.53
C ASN A 95 -9.90 5.27 -8.38
N TYR A 96 -8.80 5.69 -7.77
CA TYR A 96 -7.48 5.72 -8.40
C TYR A 96 -6.73 4.37 -8.27
N MET A 97 -7.43 3.31 -7.85
CA MET A 97 -6.89 1.97 -7.74
C MET A 97 -6.71 1.29 -9.11
N THR A 98 -5.61 0.57 -9.27
CA THR A 98 -5.37 -0.38 -10.36
C THR A 98 -6.35 -1.57 -10.29
N LEU A 99 -6.50 -2.33 -11.38
CA LEU A 99 -7.39 -3.49 -11.39
C LEU A 99 -7.09 -4.54 -10.30
N PRO A 100 -5.81 -4.90 -10.00
CA PRO A 100 -5.48 -5.77 -8.87
C PRO A 100 -5.88 -5.19 -7.51
N GLU A 101 -5.64 -3.89 -7.30
CA GLU A 101 -6.02 -3.18 -6.07
C GLU A 101 -7.54 -3.16 -5.88
N GLN A 102 -8.31 -2.90 -6.94
CA GLN A 102 -9.78 -2.95 -6.91
C GLN A 102 -10.28 -4.36 -6.54
N ASN A 103 -9.70 -5.40 -7.16
CA ASN A 103 -10.06 -6.79 -6.86
C ASN A 103 -9.79 -7.14 -5.39
N PHE A 104 -8.68 -6.67 -4.82
CA PHE A 104 -8.41 -6.82 -3.40
C PHE A 104 -9.39 -6.01 -2.54
N ALA A 105 -9.63 -4.75 -2.90
CA ALA A 105 -10.50 -3.84 -2.17
C ALA A 105 -11.94 -4.38 -2.08
N THR A 106 -12.45 -5.08 -3.08
CA THR A 106 -13.78 -5.72 -2.99
C THR A 106 -13.91 -6.68 -1.81
N ARG A 107 -12.81 -7.32 -1.40
CA ARG A 107 -12.75 -8.26 -0.28
C ARG A 107 -12.31 -7.60 1.01
N PHE A 108 -11.49 -6.56 0.91
CA PHE A 108 -10.85 -5.92 2.06
C PHE A 108 -11.61 -4.72 2.59
N ALA A 109 -12.29 -3.95 1.73
CA ALA A 109 -13.02 -2.76 2.12
C ALA A 109 -13.96 -2.99 3.31
N PRO A 110 -14.73 -4.10 3.44
CA PRO A 110 -15.57 -4.34 4.62
C PRO A 110 -14.86 -4.30 5.98
N PHE A 111 -13.53 -4.50 6.01
CA PHE A 111 -12.71 -4.44 7.22
C PHE A 111 -12.22 -3.02 7.56
N VAL A 112 -12.39 -2.04 6.67
CA VAL A 112 -12.08 -0.62 6.90
C VAL A 112 -13.39 0.17 6.95
N ASN A 113 -13.80 0.55 8.14
CA ASN A 113 -15.07 1.23 8.40
C ASN A 113 -14.85 2.58 9.11
N GLU A 114 -15.92 3.35 9.29
CA GLU A 114 -15.86 4.66 9.95
C GLU A 114 -15.31 4.62 11.39
N ARG A 115 -15.38 3.47 12.06
CA ARG A 115 -14.91 3.31 13.44
C ARG A 115 -13.41 3.09 13.53
N ASN A 116 -12.83 2.41 12.53
CA ASN A 116 -11.41 2.04 12.55
C ASN A 116 -10.52 2.83 11.58
N VAL A 117 -11.08 3.47 10.54
CA VAL A 117 -10.30 4.17 9.51
C VAL A 117 -9.40 5.26 10.09
N MET A 118 -9.91 6.04 11.05
CA MET A 118 -9.14 7.09 11.71
C MET A 118 -7.99 6.48 12.54
N GLY A 119 -8.27 5.43 13.31
CA GLY A 119 -7.22 4.74 14.08
C GLY A 119 -6.14 4.12 13.20
N ILE A 120 -6.50 3.55 12.04
CA ILE A 120 -5.51 3.03 11.08
C ILE A 120 -4.64 4.16 10.53
N MET A 121 -5.24 5.29 10.16
CA MET A 121 -4.52 6.46 9.64
C MET A 121 -3.58 7.07 10.70
N ASP A 122 -4.00 7.14 11.95
CA ASP A 122 -3.20 7.65 13.06
C ASP A 122 -1.97 6.75 13.29
N GLU A 123 -2.16 5.43 13.30
CA GLU A 123 -1.06 4.46 13.46
C GLU A 123 -0.07 4.46 12.30
N LEU A 124 -0.57 4.62 11.07
CA LEU A 124 0.28 4.80 9.89
C LEU A 124 1.13 6.08 10.00
N SER A 125 0.50 7.19 10.42
CA SER A 125 1.17 8.48 10.58
C SER A 125 2.19 8.45 11.71
N GLU A 126 1.88 7.77 12.82
CA GLU A 126 2.81 7.56 13.93
C GLU A 126 4.02 6.73 13.51
N ALA A 127 3.81 5.61 12.80
CA ALA A 127 4.88 4.80 12.27
C ALA A 127 5.80 5.62 11.34
N GLN A 128 5.22 6.43 10.46
CA GLN A 128 5.98 7.29 9.54
C GLN A 128 6.86 8.28 10.27
N ARG A 129 6.30 8.98 11.26
CA ARG A 129 7.04 9.90 12.13
C ARG A 129 8.20 9.20 12.85
N HIS A 130 7.99 7.98 13.37
CA HIS A 130 9.06 7.22 14.02
C HIS A 130 10.18 6.82 13.05
N ILE A 131 9.84 6.45 11.81
CA ILE A 131 10.84 6.16 10.76
C ILE A 131 11.66 7.41 10.41
N GLU A 132 11.01 8.57 10.29
CA GLU A 132 11.66 9.86 10.04
C GLU A 132 12.59 10.28 11.20
N GLN A 133 12.21 9.96 12.43
CA GLN A 133 13.00 10.21 13.65
C GLN A 133 14.12 9.19 13.88
N ASN A 134 14.39 8.30 12.93
CA ASN A 134 15.44 7.27 13.03
C ASN A 134 15.23 6.26 14.16
N VAL A 135 13.98 6.00 14.55
CA VAL A 135 13.65 4.91 15.47
C VAL A 135 13.93 3.57 14.78
N ASN A 136 14.18 2.51 15.57
CA ASN A 136 14.44 1.17 15.05
C ASN A 136 13.24 0.66 14.23
N ALA A 137 13.41 0.59 12.90
CA ALA A 137 12.35 0.21 11.97
C ALA A 137 11.72 -1.16 12.27
N ARG A 138 12.50 -2.15 12.73
CA ARG A 138 11.96 -3.47 13.10
C ARG A 138 10.96 -3.34 14.25
N MET A 139 11.29 -2.55 15.26
CA MET A 139 10.41 -2.32 16.40
C MET A 139 9.15 -1.53 15.98
N VAL A 140 9.33 -0.47 15.19
CA VAL A 140 8.22 0.36 14.70
C VAL A 140 7.22 -0.47 13.89
N PHE A 141 7.70 -1.23 12.90
CA PHE A 141 6.82 -2.02 12.05
C PHE A 141 6.20 -3.22 12.77
N PHE A 142 6.90 -3.81 13.74
CA PHE A 142 6.31 -4.85 14.57
C PHE A 142 5.19 -4.31 15.46
N ASP A 143 5.41 -3.21 16.16
CA ASP A 143 4.39 -2.53 16.97
C ASP A 143 3.17 -2.15 16.12
N PHE A 144 3.40 -1.47 15.00
CA PHE A 144 2.37 -1.13 14.02
C PHE A 144 1.55 -2.37 13.58
N SER A 145 2.22 -3.48 13.22
CA SER A 145 1.53 -4.70 12.79
C SER A 145 0.65 -5.32 13.88
N LEU A 146 1.04 -5.23 15.16
CA LEU A 146 0.23 -5.71 16.28
C LEU A 146 -1.00 -4.82 16.51
N LYS A 147 -0.84 -3.50 16.41
CA LYS A 147 -1.96 -2.56 16.55
C LYS A 147 -2.98 -2.71 15.41
N MET A 148 -2.52 -3.04 14.21
CA MET A 148 -3.41 -3.37 13.08
C MET A 148 -4.32 -4.58 13.38
N ILE A 149 -3.88 -5.59 14.15
CA ILE A 149 -4.76 -6.68 14.60
C ILE A 149 -5.95 -6.15 15.40
N VAL A 150 -5.70 -5.20 16.28
CA VAL A 150 -6.71 -4.63 17.18
C VAL A 150 -7.69 -3.78 16.40
N LEU A 151 -7.20 -2.94 15.48
CA LEU A 151 -8.02 -2.02 14.69
C LEU A 151 -8.93 -2.75 13.68
N LEU A 152 -8.46 -3.83 13.06
CA LEU A 152 -9.25 -4.61 12.11
C LEU A 152 -10.33 -5.49 12.77
N LYS A 153 -10.33 -5.62 14.09
CA LYS A 153 -11.36 -6.35 14.85
C LYS A 153 -12.59 -5.49 15.17
N GLN A 154 -12.48 -4.16 15.09
CA GLN A 154 -13.51 -3.19 15.48
C GLN A 154 -14.54 -2.94 14.36
#